data_AF-A0A0D6LLK4-F1
#
_entry.id   AF-A0A0D6LLK4-F1
#
_cell.length_a   1.000
_cell.length_b   1.000
_cell.length_c   1.000
_cell.angle_alpha   90.00
_cell.angle_beta   90.00
_cell.angle_gamma   90.00
#
_symmetry.space_group_name_H-M   'P 1'
#
loop_
_entity.id
_entity.type
_entity.pdbx_description
1 polymer ?
#
loop_
_entity_poly.entity_id
_entity_poly.type
_entity_poly.pdbx_seq_one_letter_code
_entity_poly.pdbx_strand_id
1 'polypeptide(L)'
;MNSAVLLSTLVLNVVAEVVHVQVLFRHGDRAPSNVYPLDPYGEEVWPRGFSQLTEQGYRRAQELGEYLRVRYGNQHNLLGPKYHRKEVYMRSSDKDRCIETAMGVASTMFPSQVVPIHTYSSHKHDLLLKPSSVRCDRAGVLVSGDKQKLYQTRNQEYKDLFAFLSHHTGMQVSMSNVKDLYNTVHREVNEIALV
;
A
#
# COMPACT_ATOMS: atom_id res chain seq x y z
N MET A 1 10.06 58.05 -36.94
CA MET A 1 11.01 56.97 -36.62
C MET A 1 10.49 56.30 -35.35
N ASN A 2 9.77 55.18 -35.48
CA ASN A 2 9.23 54.46 -34.33
C ASN A 2 10.20 53.34 -33.95
N SER A 3 10.94 53.54 -32.86
CA SER A 3 11.75 52.50 -32.25
C SER A 3 10.87 51.59 -31.42
N ALA A 4 10.64 50.37 -31.90
CA ALA A 4 10.04 49.30 -31.11
C ALA A 4 11.12 48.71 -30.19
N VAL A 5 10.92 48.84 -28.88
CA VAL A 5 11.76 48.18 -27.87
C VAL A 5 11.20 46.78 -27.65
N LEU A 6 11.92 45.75 -28.14
CA LEU A 6 11.65 44.36 -27.80
C LEU A 6 12.11 44.12 -26.35
N LEU A 7 11.16 44.07 -25.41
CA LEU A 7 11.40 43.53 -24.08
C LEU A 7 11.46 41.99 -24.20
N SER A 8 12.65 41.43 -24.35
CA SER A 8 12.83 39.98 -24.18
C SER A 8 12.64 39.66 -22.70
N THR A 9 11.52 39.03 -22.35
CA THR A 9 11.33 38.44 -21.03
C THR A 9 12.36 37.33 -20.86
N LEU A 10 13.43 37.61 -20.10
CA LEU A 10 14.40 36.61 -19.69
C LEU A 10 13.68 35.66 -18.72
N VAL A 11 13.11 34.57 -19.24
CA VAL A 11 12.59 33.50 -18.39
C VAL A 11 13.79 32.85 -17.75
N LEU A 12 14.06 33.20 -16.49
CA LEU A 12 15.02 32.50 -15.65
C LEU A 12 14.51 31.07 -15.50
N ASN A 13 15.04 30.15 -16.30
CA ASN A 13 14.80 28.73 -16.13
C ASN A 13 15.45 28.33 -14.81
N VAL A 14 14.65 28.24 -13.75
CA VAL A 14 15.07 27.62 -12.50
C VAL A 14 15.22 26.13 -12.79
N VAL A 15 16.46 25.69 -12.96
CA VAL A 15 16.79 24.28 -13.11
C VAL A 15 16.87 23.68 -11.71
N ALA A 16 15.94 22.78 -11.39
CA ALA A 16 15.97 21.97 -10.17
C ALA A 16 16.29 20.53 -10.55
N GLU A 17 17.27 19.94 -9.86
CA GLU A 17 17.70 18.56 -10.07
C GLU A 17 17.23 17.68 -8.93
N VAL A 18 16.70 16.49 -9.27
CA VAL A 18 16.38 15.48 -8.26
C VAL A 18 17.66 14.74 -7.91
N VAL A 19 18.15 14.92 -6.69
CA VAL A 19 19.40 14.29 -6.21
C VAL A 19 19.16 13.03 -5.37
N HIS A 20 17.94 12.84 -4.85
CA HIS A 20 17.58 11.69 -4.02
C HIS A 20 16.07 11.47 -3.99
N VAL A 21 15.64 10.21 -3.89
CA VAL A 21 14.23 9.81 -3.81
C VAL A 21 14.06 8.71 -2.78
N GLN A 22 13.02 8.83 -1.95
CA GLN A 22 12.53 7.77 -1.09
C GLN A 22 11.09 7.47 -1.48
N VAL A 23 10.80 6.21 -1.84
CA VAL A 23 9.45 5.77 -2.19
C VAL A 23 8.96 4.81 -1.12
N LEU A 24 7.85 5.17 -0.47
CA LEU A 24 7.12 4.28 0.42
C LEU A 24 5.80 3.91 -0.24
N PHE A 25 5.59 2.63 -0.48
CA PHE A 25 4.36 2.10 -1.07
C PHE A 25 3.81 0.94 -0.24
N ARG A 26 2.50 0.76 -0.32
CA ARG A 26 1.81 -0.37 0.27
C ARG A 26 1.93 -1.58 -0.65
N HIS A 27 1.79 -2.79 -0.09
CA HIS A 27 1.57 -3.99 -0.88
C HIS A 27 0.43 -3.80 -1.90
N GLY A 28 0.49 -4.51 -3.03
CA GLY A 28 -0.60 -4.56 -4.01
C GLY A 28 -1.85 -5.28 -3.47
N ASP A 29 -2.84 -5.46 -4.34
CA ASP A 29 -4.09 -6.13 -3.95
C ASP A 29 -3.85 -7.55 -3.44
N ARG A 30 -4.68 -7.96 -2.51
CA ARG A 30 -4.54 -9.21 -1.78
C ARG A 30 -5.90 -9.78 -1.45
N ALA A 31 -5.95 -11.08 -1.20
CA ALA A 31 -7.10 -11.78 -0.63
C ALA A 31 -7.46 -11.23 0.77
N PRO A 32 -8.71 -11.43 1.23
CA PRO A 32 -9.17 -11.06 2.56
C PRO A 32 -8.36 -11.72 3.66
N SER A 33 -8.39 -11.15 4.87
CA SER A 33 -7.62 -11.72 5.98
C SER A 33 -8.40 -12.80 6.74
N ASN A 34 -9.72 -12.78 6.57
CA ASN A 34 -10.74 -13.58 7.22
C ASN A 34 -12.07 -13.30 6.51
N VAL A 35 -13.12 -14.01 6.90
CA VAL A 35 -14.50 -13.86 6.41
C VAL A 35 -15.46 -13.65 7.57
N TYR A 36 -16.69 -13.21 7.28
CA TYR A 36 -17.77 -13.07 8.28
C TYR A 36 -18.69 -14.31 8.30
N PRO A 37 -19.49 -14.54 9.36
CA PRO A 37 -20.22 -15.80 9.52
C PRO A 37 -21.17 -16.21 8.39
N LEU A 38 -21.80 -15.23 7.73
CA LEU A 38 -22.71 -15.47 6.60
C LEU A 38 -22.08 -15.17 5.24
N ASP A 39 -20.75 -15.09 5.18
CA ASP A 39 -20.04 -14.87 3.93
C ASP A 39 -20.20 -16.09 3.00
N PRO A 40 -20.67 -15.91 1.76
CA PRO A 40 -20.79 -17.03 0.82
C PRO A 40 -19.44 -17.50 0.27
N TYR A 41 -18.36 -16.73 0.46
CA TYR A 41 -17.05 -17.03 -0.10
C TYR A 41 -16.06 -17.46 0.98
N GLY A 42 -15.62 -18.73 0.95
CA GLY A 42 -14.57 -19.22 1.82
C GLY A 42 -13.16 -18.94 1.28
N GLU A 43 -12.15 -19.59 1.87
CA GLU A 43 -10.76 -19.45 1.40
C GLU A 43 -10.53 -20.07 0.02
N GLU A 44 -11.34 -21.06 -0.35
CA GLU A 44 -11.25 -21.83 -1.59
C GLU A 44 -11.40 -21.01 -2.87
N VAL A 45 -12.08 -19.85 -2.80
CA VAL A 45 -12.21 -18.96 -3.96
C VAL A 45 -10.98 -18.09 -4.19
N TRP A 46 -10.03 -18.09 -3.24
CA TRP A 46 -8.78 -17.35 -3.33
C TRP A 46 -7.64 -18.32 -3.67
N PRO A 47 -7.12 -18.34 -4.92
CA PRO A 47 -6.18 -19.37 -5.38
C PRO A 47 -4.90 -19.49 -4.56
N ARG A 48 -4.52 -18.40 -3.87
CA ARG A 48 -3.33 -18.32 -3.02
C ARG A 48 -3.65 -18.32 -1.53
N GLY A 49 -4.92 -18.44 -1.16
CA GLY A 49 -5.40 -18.35 0.23
C GLY A 49 -5.47 -16.93 0.76
N PHE A 50 -5.91 -16.81 2.01
CA PHE A 50 -6.14 -15.54 2.66
C PHE A 50 -4.86 -14.74 2.88
N SER A 51 -5.00 -13.42 2.87
CA SER A 51 -3.94 -12.43 3.06
C SER A 51 -2.80 -12.44 2.04
N GLN A 52 -2.86 -13.30 1.03
CA GLN A 52 -1.86 -13.41 -0.03
C GLN A 52 -2.12 -12.44 -1.17
N LEU A 53 -1.05 -12.00 -1.83
CA LEU A 53 -1.12 -11.07 -2.97
C LEU A 53 -1.86 -11.72 -4.14
N THR A 54 -2.79 -11.01 -4.76
CA THR A 54 -3.49 -11.48 -5.97
C THR A 54 -2.61 -11.26 -7.20
N GLU A 55 -2.95 -11.95 -8.30
CA GLU A 55 -2.32 -11.69 -9.60
C GLU A 55 -2.56 -10.24 -10.06
N GLN A 56 -3.75 -9.69 -9.79
CA GLN A 56 -4.03 -8.28 -10.02
C GLN A 56 -3.10 -7.38 -9.19
N GLY A 57 -2.91 -7.71 -7.91
CA GLY A 57 -1.98 -6.98 -7.04
C GLY A 57 -0.53 -7.01 -7.52
N TYR A 58 -0.07 -8.15 -8.06
CA TYR A 58 1.26 -8.25 -8.66
C TYR A 58 1.38 -7.42 -9.95
N ARG A 59 0.36 -7.43 -10.82
CA ARG A 59 0.33 -6.57 -12.02
C ARG A 59 0.39 -5.08 -11.65
N ARG A 60 -0.37 -4.63 -10.66
CA ARG A 60 -0.30 -3.24 -10.18
C ARG A 60 1.08 -2.87 -9.62
N ALA A 61 1.76 -3.84 -8.98
CA ALA A 61 3.14 -3.64 -8.55
C ALA A 61 4.09 -3.44 -9.75
N GLN A 62 3.90 -4.19 -10.83
CA GLN A 62 4.66 -4.02 -12.07
C GLN A 62 4.39 -2.65 -12.71
N GLU A 63 3.13 -2.21 -12.79
CA GLU A 63 2.75 -0.88 -13.29
C GLU A 63 3.43 0.24 -12.48
N LEU A 64 3.51 0.10 -11.15
CA LEU A 64 4.25 1.03 -10.31
C LEU A 64 5.76 1.05 -10.66
N GLY A 65 6.36 -0.11 -10.89
CA GLY A 65 7.77 -0.20 -11.29
C GLY A 65 8.05 0.46 -12.65
N GLU A 66 7.16 0.30 -13.63
CA GLU A 66 7.23 0.99 -14.92
C GLU A 66 7.14 2.50 -14.76
N TYR A 67 6.18 2.98 -13.96
CA TYR A 67 6.04 4.39 -13.64
C TYR A 67 7.32 4.97 -13.02
N LEU A 68 7.90 4.28 -12.02
CA LEU A 68 9.12 4.71 -11.35
C LEU A 68 10.32 4.70 -12.31
N ARG A 69 10.40 3.72 -13.22
CA ARG A 69 11.43 3.65 -14.26
C ARG A 69 11.35 4.83 -15.22
N VAL A 70 10.16 5.14 -15.73
CA VAL A 70 9.95 6.28 -16.62
C VAL A 70 10.31 7.58 -15.89
N ARG A 71 9.80 7.77 -14.68
CA ARG A 71 10.02 9.00 -13.92
C ARG A 71 11.48 9.21 -13.57
N TYR A 72 12.13 8.23 -12.94
CA TYR A 72 13.47 8.43 -12.38
C TYR A 72 14.61 7.97 -13.29
N GLY A 73 14.34 7.09 -14.26
CA GLY A 73 15.29 6.77 -15.32
C GLY A 73 15.23 7.77 -16.46
N ASN A 74 14.06 7.96 -17.07
CA ASN A 74 13.96 8.68 -18.34
C ASN A 74 13.77 10.19 -18.17
N GLN A 75 12.93 10.63 -17.22
CA GLN A 75 12.59 12.05 -17.06
C GLN A 75 13.59 12.80 -16.18
N HIS A 76 14.05 12.18 -15.10
CA HIS A 76 14.98 12.81 -14.15
C HIS A 76 16.44 12.36 -14.31
N ASN A 77 16.73 11.35 -15.14
CA ASN A 77 18.08 10.79 -15.34
C ASN A 77 18.82 10.44 -14.03
N LEU A 78 18.07 10.07 -12.99
CA LEU A 78 18.58 9.70 -11.66
C LEU A 78 19.06 8.25 -11.63
N LEU A 79 18.49 7.40 -12.49
CA LEU A 79 18.77 5.96 -12.54
C LEU A 79 19.42 5.59 -13.87
N GLY A 80 20.54 4.87 -13.81
CA GLY A 80 21.17 4.27 -14.98
C GLY A 80 20.31 3.20 -15.67
N PRO A 81 20.77 2.65 -16.82
CA PRO A 81 20.03 1.62 -17.55
C PRO A 81 19.96 0.26 -16.84
N LYS A 82 20.82 0.04 -15.83
CA LYS A 82 20.93 -1.21 -15.07
C LYS A 82 20.83 -0.93 -13.57
N TYR A 83 20.43 -1.95 -12.82
CA TYR A 83 20.48 -1.91 -11.37
C TYR A 83 21.92 -1.74 -10.90
N HIS A 84 22.15 -0.81 -9.98
CA HIS A 84 23.44 -0.62 -9.34
C HIS A 84 23.27 -0.57 -7.82
N ARG A 85 23.92 -1.50 -7.11
CA ARG A 85 23.71 -1.71 -5.67
C ARG A 85 24.09 -0.53 -4.77
N LYS A 86 24.86 0.43 -5.28
CA LYS A 86 25.24 1.65 -4.55
C LYS A 86 24.25 2.80 -4.78
N GLU A 87 23.34 2.67 -5.73
CA GLU A 87 22.35 3.70 -6.11
C GLU A 87 20.94 3.34 -5.65
N VAL A 88 20.62 2.04 -5.65
CA VAL A 88 19.26 1.56 -5.36
C VAL A 88 19.27 0.57 -4.21
N TYR A 89 18.49 0.90 -3.18
CA TYR A 89 18.24 0.05 -2.03
C TYR A 89 16.74 -0.20 -1.90
N MET A 90 16.35 -1.47 -1.84
CA MET A 90 14.96 -1.89 -1.69
C MET A 90 14.78 -2.67 -0.39
N ARG A 91 13.81 -2.25 0.43
CA ARG A 91 13.45 -2.90 1.70
C ARG A 91 11.96 -3.14 1.76
N SER A 92 11.57 -4.31 2.25
CA SER A 92 10.19 -4.68 2.50
C SER A 92 10.00 -5.17 3.94
N SER A 93 8.75 -5.16 4.41
CA SER A 93 8.37 -5.85 5.64
C SER A 93 8.27 -7.36 5.40
N ASP A 94 8.50 -8.18 6.43
CA ASP A 94 8.49 -9.65 6.35
C ASP A 94 7.08 -10.26 6.24
N LYS A 95 6.38 -9.96 5.15
CA LYS A 95 5.12 -10.56 4.74
C LYS A 95 5.21 -10.86 3.26
N ASP A 96 4.78 -12.06 2.87
CA ASP A 96 4.84 -12.57 1.49
C ASP A 96 4.32 -11.52 0.50
N ARG A 97 3.10 -11.04 0.70
CA ARG A 97 2.49 -9.97 -0.12
C ARG A 97 3.33 -8.69 -0.27
N CYS A 98 4.10 -8.32 0.75
CA CYS A 98 4.94 -7.12 0.72
C CYS A 98 6.24 -7.39 -0.04
N ILE A 99 6.83 -8.58 0.15
CA ILE A 99 8.05 -8.99 -0.56
C ILE A 99 7.75 -9.17 -2.05
N GLU A 100 6.66 -9.86 -2.37
CA GLU A 100 6.21 -10.09 -3.75
C GLU A 100 5.82 -8.80 -4.46
N THR A 101 5.18 -7.85 -3.76
CA THR A 101 4.94 -6.51 -4.34
C THR A 101 6.27 -5.82 -4.68
N ALA A 102 7.25 -5.86 -3.78
CA ALA A 102 8.57 -5.29 -4.04
C ALA A 102 9.28 -6.01 -5.22
N MET A 103 9.10 -7.32 -5.37
CA MET A 103 9.58 -8.09 -6.53
C MET A 103 8.93 -7.63 -7.82
N GLY A 104 7.60 -7.43 -7.83
CA GLY A 104 6.86 -6.91 -8.97
C GLY A 104 7.36 -5.54 -9.42
N VAL A 105 7.50 -4.60 -8.48
CA VAL A 105 8.08 -3.26 -8.73
C VAL A 105 9.50 -3.38 -9.31
N ALA A 106 10.36 -4.19 -8.68
CA ALA A 106 11.73 -4.35 -9.14
C ALA A 106 11.82 -4.96 -10.55
N SER A 107 10.91 -5.90 -10.88
CA SER A 107 10.93 -6.65 -12.14
C SER A 107 10.73 -5.76 -13.37
N THR A 108 9.94 -4.69 -13.26
CA THR A 108 9.72 -3.74 -14.35
C THR A 108 10.56 -2.49 -14.22
N MET A 109 11.00 -2.15 -13.00
CA MET A 109 11.95 -1.06 -12.79
C MET A 109 13.34 -1.40 -13.34
N PHE A 110 13.76 -2.66 -13.21
CA PHE A 110 15.02 -3.19 -13.73
C PHE A 110 14.79 -4.52 -14.46
N PRO A 111 14.28 -4.50 -15.71
CA PRO A 111 13.95 -5.72 -16.44
C PRO A 111 15.12 -6.69 -16.57
N SER A 112 14.82 -7.99 -16.39
CA SER A 112 15.76 -9.11 -16.48
C SER A 112 16.96 -9.05 -15.52
N GLN A 113 16.85 -8.31 -14.42
CA GLN A 113 17.91 -8.18 -13.42
C GLN A 113 17.44 -8.65 -12.05
N VAL A 114 18.37 -9.23 -11.29
CA VAL A 114 18.13 -9.63 -9.91
C VAL A 114 18.38 -8.43 -9.00
N VAL A 115 17.32 -7.92 -8.39
CA VAL A 115 17.37 -6.82 -7.42
C VAL A 115 17.15 -7.39 -6.02
N PRO A 116 18.11 -7.26 -5.10
CA PRO A 116 17.93 -7.71 -3.71
C PRO A 116 16.83 -6.92 -3.00
N ILE A 117 15.93 -7.63 -2.31
CA ILE A 117 14.90 -7.05 -1.45
C ILE A 117 15.26 -7.41 -0.02
N HIS A 118 15.66 -6.41 0.75
CA HIS A 118 16.03 -6.59 2.15
C HIS A 118 14.78 -6.66 3.02
N THR A 119 14.78 -7.54 4.02
CA THR A 119 13.73 -7.63 5.03
C THR A 119 14.35 -7.75 6.42
N TYR A 120 13.61 -7.32 7.44
CA TYR A 120 13.93 -7.65 8.82
C TYR A 120 13.12 -8.88 9.19
N SER A 121 13.81 -9.95 9.61
CA SER A 121 13.17 -11.20 10.05
C SER A 121 12.01 -10.93 11.00
N SER A 122 10.92 -11.67 10.83
CA SER A 122 9.76 -11.70 11.73
C SER A 122 10.08 -11.95 13.20
N HIS A 123 11.27 -12.49 13.51
CA HIS A 123 11.78 -12.72 14.86
C HIS A 123 12.45 -11.47 15.47
N LYS A 124 12.61 -10.39 14.70
CA LYS A 124 13.18 -9.12 15.14
C LYS A 124 12.15 -8.00 15.01
N HIS A 125 12.31 -6.96 15.82
CA HIS A 125 11.50 -5.75 15.68
C HIS A 125 11.89 -4.99 14.41
N ASP A 126 10.92 -4.76 13.53
CA ASP A 126 11.08 -3.91 12.37
C ASP A 126 10.57 -2.51 12.73
N LEU A 127 11.48 -1.65 13.19
CA LEU A 127 11.18 -0.31 13.66
C LEU A 127 10.73 0.65 12.54
N LEU A 128 10.93 0.30 11.27
CA LEU A 128 10.61 1.17 10.14
C LEU A 128 9.26 0.81 9.52
N LEU A 129 9.09 -0.44 9.07
CA LEU A 129 7.92 -0.85 8.30
C LEU A 129 6.89 -1.62 9.13
N LYS A 130 7.21 -1.98 10.38
CA LYS A 130 6.29 -2.60 11.34
C LYS A 130 6.51 -2.04 12.76
N PRO A 131 6.32 -0.73 12.99
CA PRO A 131 6.56 -0.12 14.30
C PRO A 131 5.73 -0.74 15.43
N SER A 132 4.57 -1.34 15.11
CA SER A 132 3.75 -2.13 16.03
C SER A 132 4.38 -3.46 16.48
N SER A 133 5.53 -3.85 15.91
CA SER A 133 6.27 -5.02 16.37
C SER A 133 6.91 -4.83 17.74
N VAL A 134 7.05 -3.58 18.21
CA VAL A 134 7.62 -3.25 19.52
C VAL A 134 6.50 -3.05 20.53
N ARG A 135 6.69 -3.59 21.74
CA ARG A 135 5.82 -3.28 22.87
C ARG A 135 5.98 -1.81 23.27
N CYS A 136 4.91 -1.03 23.14
CA CYS A 136 4.87 0.37 23.53
C CYS A 136 3.60 0.66 24.35
N ASP A 137 3.70 0.48 25.67
CA ASP A 137 2.55 0.55 26.57
C ASP A 137 1.89 1.93 26.54
N ARG A 138 2.69 3.01 26.45
CA ARG A 138 2.17 4.37 26.35
C ARG A 138 1.33 4.59 25.09
N ALA A 139 1.78 4.07 23.95
CA ALA A 139 1.01 4.13 22.70
C ALA A 139 -0.28 3.32 22.82
N GLY A 140 -0.23 2.15 23.48
CA GLY A 140 -1.42 1.35 23.79
C GLY A 140 -2.48 2.15 24.54
N VAL A 141 -2.10 2.82 25.64
CA VAL A 141 -3.00 3.66 26.45
C VAL A 141 -3.60 4.82 25.65
N LEU A 142 -2.78 5.51 24.83
CA LEU A 142 -3.24 6.60 24.00
C LEU A 142 -4.27 6.13 22.97
N VAL A 143 -3.92 5.10 22.20
CA VAL A 143 -4.77 4.56 21.14
C VAL A 143 -6.06 3.96 21.70
N SER A 144 -6.02 3.28 22.84
CA SER A 144 -7.23 2.74 23.46
C SER A 144 -8.17 3.85 23.94
N GLY A 145 -7.63 4.90 24.56
CA GLY A 145 -8.41 6.05 25.02
C GLY A 145 -9.09 6.78 23.86
N ASP A 146 -8.35 7.01 22.77
CA ASP A 146 -8.89 7.66 21.57
C ASP A 146 -9.93 6.80 20.86
N LYS A 147 -9.68 5.49 20.74
CA LYS A 147 -10.66 4.54 20.17
C LYS A 147 -11.94 4.48 20.99
N GLN A 148 -11.86 4.46 22.32
CA GLN A 148 -13.05 4.41 23.16
C GLN A 148 -13.96 5.61 22.90
N LYS A 149 -13.39 6.83 22.91
CA LYS A 149 -14.14 8.06 22.62
C LYS A 149 -14.73 8.04 21.21
N LEU A 150 -13.92 7.67 20.21
CA LEU A 150 -14.36 7.60 18.82
C LEU A 150 -15.48 6.56 18.64
N TYR A 151 -15.34 5.37 19.21
CA TYR A 151 -16.29 4.28 19.05
C TYR A 151 -17.63 4.61 19.70
N GLN A 152 -17.64 5.24 20.88
CA GLN A 152 -18.88 5.70 21.51
C GLN A 152 -19.68 6.62 20.59
N THR A 153 -19.04 7.68 20.06
CA THR A 153 -19.70 8.64 19.17
C THR A 153 -20.16 7.99 17.87
N ARG A 154 -19.27 7.25 17.20
CA ARG A 154 -19.55 6.70 15.87
C ARG A 154 -20.50 5.50 15.90
N ASN A 155 -20.53 4.71 16.97
CA ASN A 155 -21.54 3.67 17.16
C ASN A 155 -22.96 4.25 17.26
N GLN A 156 -23.11 5.38 17.94
CA GLN A 156 -24.41 6.04 18.02
C GLN A 156 -24.81 6.67 16.69
N GLU A 157 -23.87 7.34 16.03
CA GLU A 157 -24.09 8.00 14.73
C GLU A 157 -24.48 7.00 13.63
N TYR A 158 -23.79 5.85 13.56
CA TYR A 158 -24.01 4.83 12.53
C TYR A 158 -24.79 3.61 13.01
N LYS A 159 -25.60 3.76 14.07
CA LYS A 159 -26.35 2.66 14.69
C LYS A 159 -27.19 1.86 13.67
N ASP A 160 -27.83 2.54 12.73
CA ASP A 160 -28.75 1.91 11.78
C ASP A 160 -27.97 1.14 10.70
N LEU A 161 -26.83 1.69 10.26
CA LEU A 161 -25.89 0.98 9.38
C LEU A 161 -25.34 -0.27 10.09
N PHE A 162 -24.93 -0.16 11.35
CA PHE A 162 -24.40 -1.32 12.08
C PHE A 162 -25.47 -2.38 12.37
N ALA A 163 -26.72 -1.99 12.62
CA ALA A 163 -27.84 -2.93 12.70
C ALA A 163 -28.06 -3.65 11.37
N PHE A 164 -28.06 -2.91 10.25
CA PHE A 164 -28.16 -3.47 8.90
C PHE A 164 -27.04 -4.46 8.62
N LEU A 165 -25.78 -4.06 8.83
CA LEU A 165 -24.63 -4.94 8.60
C LEU A 165 -24.67 -6.16 9.51
N SER A 166 -25.11 -6.01 10.76
CA SER A 166 -25.21 -7.13 11.69
C SER A 166 -26.21 -8.19 11.22
N HIS A 167 -27.37 -7.75 10.73
CA HIS A 167 -28.38 -8.63 10.19
C HIS A 167 -27.87 -9.45 9.00
N HIS A 168 -27.12 -8.82 8.08
CA HIS A 168 -26.68 -9.47 6.84
C HIS A 168 -25.40 -10.30 7.00
N THR A 169 -24.58 -10.00 8.00
CA THR A 169 -23.29 -10.69 8.18
C THR A 169 -23.34 -11.80 9.22
N GLY A 170 -24.40 -11.85 10.04
CA GLY A 170 -24.54 -12.82 11.14
C GLY A 170 -23.59 -12.57 12.31
N MET A 171 -22.98 -11.37 12.38
CA MET A 171 -22.14 -10.95 13.51
C MET A 171 -22.60 -9.59 14.04
N GLN A 172 -22.36 -9.32 15.32
CA GLN A 172 -22.63 -7.99 15.89
C GLN A 172 -21.57 -6.99 15.39
N VAL A 173 -21.96 -6.12 14.46
CA VAL A 173 -21.09 -5.11 13.84
C VAL A 173 -21.10 -3.83 14.69
N SER A 174 -19.91 -3.25 14.86
CA SER A 174 -19.71 -1.95 15.47
C SER A 174 -18.42 -1.33 14.94
N MET A 175 -18.09 -0.11 15.37
CA MET A 175 -16.81 0.52 15.06
C MET A 175 -15.57 -0.32 15.41
N SER A 176 -15.69 -1.26 16.36
CA SER A 176 -14.56 -2.10 16.76
C SER A 176 -14.15 -3.12 15.69
N ASN A 177 -15.08 -3.58 14.87
CA ASN A 177 -14.88 -4.70 13.93
C ASN A 177 -15.37 -4.41 12.49
N VAL A 178 -16.04 -3.29 12.23
CA VAL A 178 -16.51 -2.94 10.87
C VAL A 178 -15.37 -2.89 9.84
N LYS A 179 -14.15 -2.57 10.28
CA LYS A 179 -12.96 -2.61 9.42
C LYS A 179 -12.68 -4.00 8.84
N ASP A 180 -13.03 -5.07 9.56
CA ASP A 180 -12.77 -6.46 9.17
C ASP A 180 -13.83 -6.92 8.17
N LEU A 181 -15.06 -6.45 8.33
CA LEU A 181 -16.11 -6.60 7.31
C LEU A 181 -15.72 -5.86 6.01
N TYR A 182 -15.30 -4.59 6.12
CA TYR A 182 -14.82 -3.83 4.96
C TYR A 182 -13.62 -4.50 4.29
N ASN A 183 -12.70 -5.08 5.08
CA ASN A 183 -11.54 -5.83 4.60
C ASN A 183 -11.92 -6.98 3.67
N THR A 184 -13.09 -7.58 3.91
CA THR A 184 -13.61 -8.76 3.24
C THR A 184 -14.40 -8.34 2.00
N VAL A 185 -15.51 -7.62 2.22
CA VAL A 185 -16.43 -7.19 1.15
C VAL A 185 -15.73 -6.36 0.08
N HIS A 186 -14.82 -5.45 0.46
CA HIS A 186 -14.11 -4.63 -0.52
C HIS A 186 -13.27 -5.46 -1.49
N ARG A 187 -12.72 -6.60 -1.05
CA ARG A 187 -11.88 -7.43 -1.90
C ARG A 187 -12.70 -8.32 -2.81
N GLU A 188 -13.76 -8.90 -2.28
CA GLU A 188 -14.68 -9.73 -3.07
C GLU A 188 -15.30 -8.92 -4.20
N VAL A 189 -15.73 -7.69 -3.93
CA VAL A 189 -16.29 -6.82 -4.98
C VAL A 189 -15.27 -6.47 -6.06
N ASN A 190 -13.98 -6.31 -5.71
CA ASN A 190 -12.96 -5.90 -6.69
C ASN A 190 -12.27 -7.06 -7.42
N GLU A 191 -12.30 -8.27 -6.86
CA GLU A 191 -11.55 -9.42 -7.36
C GLU A 191 -12.44 -10.60 -7.78
N ILE A 192 -13.63 -10.75 -7.18
CA ILE A 192 -14.57 -11.85 -7.48
C ILE A 192 -15.73 -11.36 -8.36
N ALA A 193 -16.34 -10.23 -8.03
CA ALA A 193 -17.53 -9.73 -8.74
C ALA A 193 -17.24 -9.19 -10.17
N LEU A 194 -16.00 -9.34 -10.66
CA LEU A 194 -15.57 -9.00 -12.02
C LEU A 194 -15.19 -10.25 -12.85
N VAL A 195 -15.53 -11.45 -12.38
CA VAL A 195 -15.46 -12.72 -13.12
C VAL A 195 -16.88 -13.22 -13.38
#